data_AF-A0A7V5C903-F1
#
_entry.id   AF-A0A7V5C903-F1
#
_cell.length_a   1.000
_cell.length_b   1.000
_cell.length_c   1.000
_cell.angle_alpha   90.00
_cell.angle_beta   90.00
_cell.angle_gamma   90.00
#
_symmetry.space_group_name_H-M   'P 1'
#
loop_
_entity.id
_entity.type
_entity.pdbx_description
1 polymer ?
#
loop_
_entity_poly.entity_id
_entity_poly.type
_entity_poly.pdbx_seq_one_letter_code
_entity_poly.pdbx_strand_id
1 'polypeptide(L)'
;MKAARQIEAVELMIAANTITAAHADALLKATPPEQRSDYRPPKPEDPKGDPLEQIVKLEREMNQVPEKYKHAEENYGSELLNRVVAKGYLEKLMENDAVSSYVARHAPEIREQFELVLNTVSMEEAVEQAGPGVGEADAVTTLGANAVPDANEGGGAKSPPGET
;
A
#
# COMPACT_ATOMS: atom_id res chain seq x y z
N MET A 1 -33.11 15.92 -5.75
CA MET A 1 -32.02 16.54 -4.94
C MET A 1 -32.56 16.94 -3.59
N LYS A 2 -31.76 16.84 -2.52
CA LYS A 2 -32.09 17.41 -1.20
C LYS A 2 -31.97 18.94 -1.20
N ALA A 3 -32.63 19.61 -0.26
CA ALA A 3 -32.72 21.07 -0.21
C ALA A 3 -31.35 21.78 -0.18
N ALA A 4 -30.42 21.30 0.64
CA ALA A 4 -29.06 21.87 0.70
C ALA A 4 -28.32 21.82 -0.65
N ARG A 5 -28.45 20.71 -1.37
CA ARG A 5 -27.83 20.54 -2.69
C ARG A 5 -28.52 21.36 -3.78
N GLN A 6 -29.82 21.63 -3.64
CA GLN A 6 -30.54 22.52 -4.56
C GLN A 6 -30.03 23.96 -4.45
N ILE A 7 -29.74 24.44 -3.24
CA ILE A 7 -29.18 25.79 -3.01
C ILE A 7 -27.80 25.90 -3.68
N GLU A 8 -26.92 24.94 -3.42
CA GLU A 8 -25.58 24.91 -4.03
C GLU A 8 -25.64 24.81 -5.56
N ALA A 9 -26.54 23.98 -6.11
CA ALA A 9 -26.71 23.88 -7.56
C ALA A 9 -27.15 25.22 -8.18
N VAL A 10 -28.04 25.96 -7.52
CA VAL A 10 -28.44 27.30 -7.97
C VAL A 10 -27.29 28.29 -7.88
N GLU A 11 -26.49 28.26 -6.82
CA GLU A 11 -25.29 29.09 -6.68
C GLU A 11 -24.26 28.80 -7.79
N LEU A 12 -24.05 27.53 -8.15
CA LEU A 12 -23.19 27.14 -9.27
C LEU A 12 -23.73 27.61 -10.62
N MET A 13 -25.05 27.56 -10.84
CA MET A 13 -25.67 28.07 -12.06
C MET A 13 -25.57 29.59 -12.19
N ILE A 14 -25.64 30.32 -11.07
CA ILE A 14 -25.42 31.77 -11.01
C ILE A 14 -23.95 32.09 -11.29
N ALA A 15 -23.01 31.39 -10.65
CA ALA A 15 -21.57 31.59 -10.88
C ALA A 15 -21.16 31.30 -12.34
N ALA A 16 -21.79 30.30 -12.97
CA ALA A 16 -21.59 29.96 -14.37
C ALA A 16 -22.40 30.83 -15.35
N ASN A 17 -23.17 31.81 -14.86
CA ASN A 17 -24.08 32.66 -15.63
C ASN A 17 -24.98 31.87 -16.61
N THR A 18 -25.39 30.66 -16.23
CA THR A 18 -26.09 29.71 -17.10
C THR A 18 -27.23 29.03 -16.33
N ILE A 19 -28.38 29.71 -16.28
CA ILE A 19 -29.60 29.22 -15.62
C ILE A 19 -30.52 28.56 -16.66
N THR A 20 -30.18 27.34 -17.09
CA THR A 20 -30.95 26.57 -18.08
C THR A 20 -31.35 25.20 -17.56
N ALA A 21 -32.46 24.65 -18.06
CA ALA A 21 -32.94 23.32 -17.67
C ALA A 21 -31.93 22.20 -17.97
N ALA A 22 -31.20 22.31 -19.09
CA ALA A 22 -30.16 21.35 -19.45
C ALA A 22 -28.98 21.36 -18.46
N HIS A 23 -28.59 22.53 -17.98
CA HIS A 23 -27.53 22.65 -16.98
C HIS A 23 -27.98 22.14 -15.60
N ALA A 24 -29.23 22.36 -15.23
CA ALA A 24 -29.81 21.82 -13.99
C ALA A 24 -29.86 20.27 -14.01
N ASP A 25 -30.20 19.67 -15.15
CA ASP A 25 -30.19 18.22 -15.32
C ASP A 25 -28.75 17.64 -15.27
N ALA A 26 -27.77 18.36 -15.83
CA ALA A 26 -26.36 17.99 -15.69
C ALA A 26 -25.91 18.00 -14.21
N LEU A 27 -26.28 19.03 -13.45
CA LEU A 27 -25.99 19.10 -12.01
C LEU A 27 -26.73 18.04 -11.20
N LEU A 28 -27.96 17.67 -11.59
CA LEU A 28 -28.71 16.56 -10.99
C LEU A 28 -27.98 15.22 -11.19
N LYS A 29 -27.49 14.97 -12.40
CA LYS A 29 -26.76 13.74 -12.75
C LYS A 29 -25.40 13.67 -12.05
N ALA A 30 -24.73 14.81 -11.88
CA ALA A 30 -23.47 14.93 -11.15
C ALA A 30 -23.64 14.93 -9.61
N THR A 31 -24.88 14.94 -9.09
CA THR A 31 -25.12 14.95 -7.65
C THR A 31 -24.88 13.55 -7.04
N PRO A 32 -24.03 13.44 -6.00
CA PRO A 32 -23.80 12.18 -5.30
C PRO A 32 -25.09 11.54 -4.79
N PRO A 33 -25.24 10.20 -4.83
CA PRO A 33 -26.44 9.49 -4.38
C PRO A 33 -26.91 9.94 -2.99
N GLU A 34 -25.99 10.14 -2.05
CA GLU A 34 -26.27 10.55 -0.67
C GLU A 34 -27.01 11.89 -0.57
N GLN A 35 -26.86 12.75 -1.57
CA GLN A 35 -27.49 14.08 -1.68
C GLN A 35 -28.73 14.08 -2.57
N ARG A 36 -29.07 12.93 -3.16
CA ARG A 36 -30.27 12.72 -3.96
C ARG A 36 -31.45 12.31 -3.09
N SER A 37 -32.65 12.64 -3.55
CA SER A 37 -33.92 12.37 -2.85
C SER A 37 -34.41 10.94 -3.07
N ASP A 38 -33.95 10.31 -4.15
CA ASP A 38 -34.22 8.94 -4.56
C ASP A 38 -33.22 7.91 -4.00
N TYR A 39 -32.27 8.34 -3.17
CA TYR A 39 -31.29 7.43 -2.59
C TYR A 39 -31.87 6.59 -1.47
N ARG A 40 -31.79 5.27 -1.67
CA ARG A 40 -32.03 4.25 -0.66
C ARG A 40 -30.67 3.62 -0.31
N PRO A 41 -30.25 3.64 0.96
CA PRO A 41 -29.03 2.94 1.36
C PRO A 41 -29.13 1.46 0.99
N PRO A 42 -28.06 0.83 0.48
CA PRO A 42 -28.00 -0.62 0.38
C PRO A 42 -28.25 -1.23 1.75
N LYS A 43 -29.13 -2.24 1.84
CA LYS A 43 -29.24 -3.02 3.08
C LYS A 43 -27.91 -3.76 3.29
N PRO A 44 -27.34 -3.77 4.50
CA PRO A 44 -26.20 -4.64 4.79
C PRO A 44 -26.58 -6.07 4.42
N GLU A 45 -25.73 -6.75 3.65
CA GLU A 45 -25.91 -8.18 3.40
C GLU A 45 -25.76 -8.91 4.74
N ASP A 46 -26.77 -9.68 5.14
CA ASP A 46 -26.69 -10.49 6.35
C ASP A 46 -25.49 -11.44 6.24
N PRO A 47 -24.63 -11.52 7.27
CA PRO A 47 -23.40 -12.30 7.20
C PRO A 47 -23.72 -13.78 6.88
N LYS A 48 -23.11 -14.32 5.82
CA LYS A 48 -23.27 -15.72 5.42
C LYS A 48 -22.58 -16.63 6.45
N GLY A 49 -23.36 -17.37 7.25
CA GLY A 49 -22.89 -18.41 8.17
C GLY A 49 -23.65 -18.41 9.50
N ASP A 50 -23.44 -19.42 10.35
CA ASP A 50 -24.02 -19.44 11.71
C ASP A 50 -23.34 -18.35 12.56
N PRO A 51 -24.09 -17.37 13.10
CA PRO A 51 -23.53 -16.29 13.90
C PRO A 51 -22.73 -16.77 15.11
N LEU A 52 -23.09 -17.92 15.70
CA LEU A 52 -22.39 -18.49 16.86
C LEU A 52 -21.00 -19.01 16.51
N GLU A 53 -20.85 -19.65 15.35
CA GLU A 53 -19.56 -20.17 14.89
C GLU A 53 -18.60 -19.04 14.56
N GLN A 54 -19.11 -17.94 13.98
CA GLN A 54 -18.32 -16.74 13.71
C GLN A 54 -17.84 -16.06 15.01
N ILE A 55 -18.69 -15.98 16.03
CA ILE A 55 -18.33 -15.41 17.34
C ILE A 55 -17.25 -16.27 18.02
N VAL A 56 -17.40 -17.59 18.04
CA VAL A 56 -16.40 -18.50 18.63
C VAL A 56 -15.06 -18.44 17.89
N LYS A 57 -15.09 -18.35 16.56
CA LYS A 57 -13.88 -18.15 15.76
C LYS A 57 -13.23 -16.80 16.07
N LEU A 58 -14.02 -15.73 16.15
CA LEU A 58 -13.55 -14.39 16.48
C LEU A 58 -12.95 -14.34 17.89
N GLU A 59 -13.57 -14.96 18.88
CA GLU A 59 -13.04 -15.05 20.25
C GLU A 59 -11.71 -15.80 20.30
N ARG A 60 -11.58 -16.89 19.54
CA ARG A 60 -10.32 -17.62 19.43
C ARG A 60 -9.23 -16.76 18.78
N GLU A 61 -9.55 -16.07 17.69
CA GLU A 61 -8.61 -15.18 17.01
C GLU A 61 -8.23 -13.98 17.90
N MET A 62 -9.19 -13.37 18.59
CA MET A 62 -8.95 -12.29 19.57
C MET A 62 -8.07 -12.72 20.73
N ASN A 63 -8.14 -13.97 21.18
CA ASN A 63 -7.30 -14.45 22.28
C ASN A 63 -5.87 -14.77 21.84
N GLN A 64 -5.65 -15.15 20.58
CA GLN A 64 -4.31 -15.49 20.06
C GLN A 64 -3.48 -14.25 19.68
N VAL A 65 -4.14 -13.17 19.26
CA VAL A 65 -3.45 -11.97 18.78
C VAL A 65 -2.63 -11.27 19.89
N PRO A 66 -3.16 -11.00 21.09
CA PRO A 66 -2.43 -10.37 22.18
C PRO A 66 -1.21 -11.18 22.63
N GLU A 67 -1.30 -12.51 22.63
CA GLU A 67 -0.22 -13.40 23.05
C GLU A 67 0.97 -13.30 22.09
N LYS A 68 0.71 -13.28 20.77
CA LYS A 68 1.74 -13.09 19.74
C LYS A 68 2.41 -11.71 19.83
N TYR A 69 1.63 -10.65 20.08
CA TYR A 69 2.18 -9.32 20.27
C TYR A 69 3.06 -9.24 21.52
N LYS A 70 2.61 -9.83 22.62
CA LYS A 70 3.37 -9.82 23.87
C LYS A 70 4.69 -10.58 23.75
N HIS A 71 4.68 -11.76 23.12
CA HIS A 71 5.92 -12.49 22.85
C HIS A 71 6.87 -11.72 21.93
N ALA A 72 6.34 -11.03 20.91
CA ALA A 72 7.13 -10.18 20.05
C ALA A 72 7.72 -9.00 20.85
N GLU A 73 6.94 -8.32 21.68
CA GLU A 73 7.38 -7.20 22.51
C GLU A 73 8.50 -7.60 23.49
N GLU A 74 8.38 -8.76 24.14
CA GLU A 74 9.36 -9.27 25.11
C GLU A 74 10.73 -9.55 24.46
N ASN A 75 10.75 -10.01 23.20
CA ASN A 75 11.97 -10.43 22.51
C ASN A 75 12.50 -9.39 21.50
N TYR A 76 11.68 -8.41 21.09
CA TYR A 76 12.04 -7.47 20.04
C TYR A 76 13.35 -6.73 20.32
N GLY A 77 13.53 -6.23 21.55
CA GLY A 77 14.74 -5.48 21.92
C GLY A 77 16.01 -6.33 21.92
N SER A 78 15.93 -7.59 22.38
CA SER A 78 17.08 -8.49 22.46
C SER A 78 17.43 -9.05 21.08
N GLU A 79 16.44 -9.39 20.24
CA GLU A 79 16.64 -9.82 18.86
C GLU A 79 17.25 -8.71 18.01
N LEU A 80 16.75 -7.48 18.13
CA LEU A 80 17.30 -6.31 17.45
C LEU A 80 18.76 -6.09 17.83
N LEU A 81 19.07 -6.04 19.14
CA LEU A 81 20.44 -5.85 19.60
C LEU A 81 21.36 -6.96 19.11
N ASN A 82 20.96 -8.22 19.22
CA ASN A 82 21.74 -9.36 18.73
C ASN A 82 22.02 -9.25 17.23
N ARG A 83 21.03 -8.84 16.43
CA ARG A 83 21.20 -8.66 14.98
C ARG A 83 22.18 -7.55 14.63
N VAL A 84 22.08 -6.40 15.30
CA VAL A 84 22.98 -5.26 15.10
C VAL A 84 24.41 -5.62 15.50
N VAL A 85 24.59 -6.28 16.65
CA VAL A 85 25.90 -6.74 17.11
C VAL A 85 26.50 -7.78 16.17
N ALA A 86 25.69 -8.74 15.69
CA ALA A 86 26.14 -9.76 14.75
C ALA A 86 26.59 -9.13 13.41
N LYS A 87 25.82 -8.18 12.85
CA LYS A 87 26.19 -7.46 11.62
C LYS A 87 27.51 -6.68 11.82
N GLY A 88 27.63 -5.93 12.91
CA GLY A 88 28.85 -5.17 13.19
C GLY A 88 30.08 -6.03 13.48
N TYR A 89 29.89 -7.23 14.06
CA TYR A 89 30.98 -8.20 14.21
C TYR A 89 31.41 -8.77 12.87
N LEU A 90 30.44 -9.12 12.01
CA LEU A 90 30.71 -9.61 10.65
C LEU A 90 31.45 -8.56 9.82
N GLU A 91 31.09 -7.28 9.95
CA GLU A 91 31.74 -6.16 9.28
C GLU A 91 33.23 -6.10 9.65
N LYS A 92 33.53 -6.05 10.96
CA LYS A 92 34.91 -6.07 11.47
C LYS A 92 35.69 -7.32 11.04
N LEU A 93 35.01 -8.46 10.93
CA LEU A 93 35.63 -9.71 10.50
C LEU A 93 36.01 -9.65 9.02
N MET A 94 35.15 -9.07 8.17
CA MET A 94 35.35 -8.94 6.74
C MET A 94 36.30 -7.78 6.36
N GLU A 95 36.46 -6.77 7.20
CA GLU A 95 37.49 -5.73 7.08
C GLU A 95 38.93 -6.28 7.24
N ASN A 96 39.07 -7.44 7.88
CA ASN A 96 40.38 -8.08 8.01
C ASN A 96 40.77 -8.80 6.71
N ASP A 97 41.72 -8.24 5.97
CA ASP A 97 42.21 -8.79 4.69
C ASP A 97 42.62 -10.26 4.75
N ALA A 98 43.24 -10.71 5.85
CA ALA A 98 43.66 -12.11 5.98
C ALA A 98 42.45 -13.04 6.09
N VAL A 99 41.42 -12.63 6.85
CA VAL A 99 40.18 -13.40 7.00
C VAL A 99 39.37 -13.35 5.71
N SER A 100 39.18 -12.17 5.13
CA SER A 100 38.46 -11.99 3.86
C SER A 100 39.08 -12.82 2.74
N SER A 101 40.41 -12.79 2.59
CA SER A 101 41.15 -13.60 1.63
C SER A 101 41.05 -15.11 1.90
N TYR A 102 41.05 -15.52 3.18
CA TYR A 102 40.87 -16.92 3.55
C TYR A 102 39.48 -17.43 3.16
N VAL A 103 38.42 -16.70 3.53
CA VAL A 103 37.03 -17.05 3.21
C VAL A 103 36.81 -17.04 1.69
N ALA A 104 37.35 -16.07 0.95
CA ALA A 104 37.28 -16.02 -0.50
C ALA A 104 37.85 -17.28 -1.18
N ARG A 105 38.93 -17.84 -0.64
CA ARG A 105 39.62 -19.02 -1.21
C ARG A 105 38.93 -20.34 -0.87
N HIS A 106 38.34 -20.45 0.33
CA HIS A 106 37.83 -21.71 0.84
C HIS A 106 36.30 -21.83 0.75
N ALA A 107 35.59 -20.70 0.79
CA ALA A 107 34.14 -20.62 0.78
C ALA A 107 33.65 -19.35 0.07
N PRO A 108 33.84 -19.24 -1.25
CA PRO A 108 33.43 -18.05 -2.02
C PRO A 108 31.92 -17.77 -1.93
N GLU A 109 31.08 -18.81 -1.89
CA GLU A 109 29.63 -18.69 -1.71
C GLU A 109 29.27 -17.99 -0.39
N ILE A 110 29.97 -18.34 0.70
CA ILE A 110 29.75 -17.71 2.02
C ILE A 110 30.20 -16.25 2.00
N ARG A 111 31.30 -15.95 1.30
CA ARG A 111 31.76 -14.56 1.13
C ARG A 111 30.70 -13.70 0.44
N GLU A 112 30.10 -14.18 -0.63
CA GLU A 112 29.02 -13.47 -1.33
C GLU A 112 27.81 -13.21 -0.40
N GLN A 113 27.44 -14.20 0.41
CA GLN A 113 26.36 -14.02 1.40
C GLN A 113 26.72 -13.00 2.48
N PHE A 114 27.97 -12.98 2.95
CA PHE A 114 28.42 -11.98 3.93
C PHE A 114 28.42 -10.58 3.33
N GLU A 115 28.91 -10.40 2.10
CA GLU A 115 28.83 -9.12 1.40
C GLU A 115 27.37 -8.67 1.21
N LEU A 116 26.46 -9.59 0.86
CA LEU A 116 25.04 -9.29 0.78
C LEU A 116 24.49 -8.81 2.12
N VAL A 117 24.76 -9.53 3.21
CA VAL A 117 24.30 -9.19 4.57
C VAL A 117 24.83 -7.82 5.00
N LEU A 118 26.11 -7.52 4.73
CA LEU A 118 26.71 -6.23 5.09
C LEU A 118 26.10 -5.06 4.31
N ASN A 119 25.75 -5.28 3.04
CA ASN A 119 25.10 -4.28 2.20
C ASN A 119 23.59 -4.13 2.48
N THR A 120 22.99 -4.96 3.32
CA THR A 120 21.58 -4.77 3.71
C THR A 120 21.43 -3.61 4.69
N VAL A 121 20.51 -2.71 4.40
CA VAL A 121 20.05 -1.68 5.33
C VAL A 121 18.90 -2.27 6.15
N SER A 122 18.95 -2.15 7.48
CA SER A 122 17.86 -2.64 8.33
C SER A 122 16.62 -1.76 8.18
N MET A 123 15.44 -2.28 8.54
CA MET A 123 14.20 -1.49 8.47
C MET A 123 14.26 -0.29 9.43
N GLU A 124 14.88 -0.46 10.59
CA GLU A 124 15.09 0.59 11.59
C GLU A 124 16.02 1.67 11.06
N GLU A 125 17.12 1.25 10.43
CA GLU A 125 18.09 2.13 9.78
C GLU A 125 17.45 2.89 8.61
N ALA A 126 16.56 2.24 7.85
CA ALA A 126 15.77 2.87 6.80
C ALA A 126 14.73 3.86 7.35
N VAL A 127 14.11 3.57 8.49
CA VAL A 127 13.16 4.47 9.18
C VAL A 127 13.87 5.70 9.75
N GLU A 128 15.08 5.55 10.29
CA GLU A 128 15.91 6.67 10.74
C GLU A 128 16.41 7.53 9.55
N GLN A 129 16.81 6.89 8.44
CA GLN A 129 17.22 7.58 7.20
C GLN A 129 16.05 8.29 6.50
N ALA A 130 14.81 7.83 6.70
CA ALA A 130 13.61 8.47 6.13
C ALA A 130 13.26 9.82 6.79
N GLY A 131 13.87 10.17 7.92
CA GLY A 131 13.63 11.43 8.64
C GLY A 131 12.22 11.54 9.24
N PRO A 132 12.01 12.37 10.27
CA PRO A 132 10.71 12.59 10.88
C PRO A 132 9.88 13.50 9.96
N GLY A 133 9.27 12.97 8.90
CA GLY A 133 8.61 13.82 7.91
C GLY A 133 7.52 13.22 7.03
N VAL A 134 7.32 11.91 6.97
CA VAL A 134 6.27 11.34 6.12
C VAL A 134 5.69 10.08 6.77
N GLY A 135 4.57 10.24 7.48
CA GLY A 135 3.93 9.15 8.20
C GLY A 135 2.44 9.35 8.35
N GLU A 136 1.71 9.57 7.25
CA GLU A 136 0.30 9.15 7.19
C GLU A 136 -0.29 8.94 5.78
N ALA A 137 0.36 9.37 4.68
CA ALA A 137 -0.34 9.42 3.38
C ALA A 137 0.08 8.44 2.27
N ASP A 138 1.28 7.83 2.27
CA ASP A 138 1.79 7.26 1.01
C ASP A 138 2.22 5.77 1.03
N ALA A 139 1.92 5.02 2.09
CA ALA A 139 2.23 3.58 2.12
C ALA A 139 1.37 2.73 1.17
N VAL A 140 0.28 3.28 0.61
CA VAL A 140 -0.69 2.53 -0.21
C VAL A 140 -0.34 2.53 -1.71
N THR A 141 0.50 3.46 -2.18
CA THR A 141 0.72 3.65 -3.63
C THR A 141 1.74 2.67 -4.23
N THR A 142 2.67 2.13 -3.44
CA THR A 142 3.86 1.44 -4.00
C THR A 142 3.67 -0.07 -4.27
N LEU A 143 2.56 -0.69 -3.82
CA LEU A 143 2.34 -2.14 -3.97
C LEU A 143 1.57 -2.56 -5.25
N GLY A 144 1.24 -1.62 -6.16
CA GLY A 144 0.41 -1.91 -7.34
C GLY A 144 1.14 -2.04 -8.69
N ALA A 145 2.45 -1.78 -8.78
CA ALA A 145 3.07 -1.46 -10.07
C ALA A 145 3.98 -2.53 -10.68
N ASN A 146 3.75 -3.83 -10.43
CA ASN A 146 4.51 -4.86 -11.16
C ASN A 146 3.72 -6.16 -11.39
N ALA A 147 2.91 -6.15 -12.46
CA ALA A 147 2.54 -7.36 -13.18
C ALA A 147 2.10 -6.99 -14.61
N VAL A 148 3.00 -7.15 -15.59
CA VAL A 148 2.85 -7.90 -16.87
C VAL A 148 4.02 -7.49 -17.79
N PRO A 149 4.91 -8.43 -18.20
CA PRO A 149 5.87 -8.17 -19.26
C PRO A 149 5.23 -8.40 -20.64
N ASP A 150 5.40 -7.38 -21.49
CA ASP A 150 5.54 -7.34 -22.94
C ASP A 150 5.15 -8.58 -23.80
N ALA A 151 4.19 -8.36 -24.70
CA ALA A 151 4.05 -9.13 -25.94
C ALA A 151 3.86 -8.17 -27.12
N ASN A 152 4.99 -7.74 -27.67
CA ASN A 152 5.18 -7.22 -29.03
C ASN A 152 4.45 -8.06 -30.10
N GLU A 153 3.54 -7.45 -30.87
CA GLU A 153 3.45 -7.67 -32.33
C GLU A 153 3.04 -6.37 -33.04
N GLY A 154 3.77 -6.06 -34.12
CA GLY A 154 3.67 -4.84 -34.89
C GLY A 154 2.47 -4.74 -35.83
N GLY A 155 2.19 -3.50 -36.26
CA GLY A 155 1.18 -3.23 -37.28
C GLY A 155 1.19 -1.76 -37.66
N GLY A 156 1.93 -1.43 -38.72
CA GLY A 156 2.10 -0.08 -39.25
C GLY A 156 0.79 0.61 -39.63
N ALA A 157 0.77 1.92 -39.38
CA ALA A 157 -0.26 2.83 -39.83
C ALA A 157 -0.42 2.77 -41.37
N LYS A 158 -1.65 2.56 -41.83
CA LYS A 158 -2.07 2.87 -43.20
C LYS A 158 -3.34 3.71 -43.14
N SER A 159 -3.19 4.99 -43.47
CA SER A 159 -4.27 5.94 -43.70
C SER A 159 -5.23 5.44 -44.80
N PRO A 160 -6.55 5.70 -44.71
CA PRO A 160 -7.42 5.56 -45.88
C PRO A 160 -7.43 6.87 -46.70
N PRO A 161 -7.35 6.82 -48.05
CA PRO A 161 -7.83 7.91 -48.90
C PRO A 161 -9.34 7.77 -49.07
N GLY A 162 -9.99 8.92 -49.33
CA GLY A 162 -11.43 9.12 -49.20
C GLY A 162 -12.31 8.43 -50.24
N GLU A 163 -13.61 8.68 -50.12
CA GLU A 163 -14.58 8.42 -51.17
C GLU A 163 -15.69 9.49 -51.17
N THR A 164 -15.93 9.95 -52.41
CA THR A 164 -17.12 10.61 -52.99
C THR A 164 -17.56 11.98 -52.48
#